data_AF-A0A9D4KWN8-F1
#
_entry.id   AF-A0A9D4KWN8-F1
#
_cell.length_a   1.000
_cell.length_b   1.000
_cell.length_c   1.000
_cell.angle_alpha   90.00
_cell.angle_beta   90.00
_cell.angle_gamma   90.00
#
_symmetry.space_group_name_H-M   'P 1'
#
loop_
_entity.id
_entity.type
_entity.pdbx_description
1 polymer ?
#
loop_
_entity_poly.entity_id
_entity_poly.type
_entity_poly.pdbx_seq_one_letter_code
_entity_poly.pdbx_strand_id
1 'polypeptide(L)'
;MTTSVDSVHKSSDYHDQVFINHLIYRRGEANKWPLEKAIEELLLKGDVHPDKKLKMFCQDHSQLCCSDCVLLNHRQCTNLALISESVKKLSVDMPQLSNNIQTNLDELNKFIRVQEASIQSIEGSYCEKLQEILRKKLFAALDKLENTTLKELDRIRTTLQTSLKKMLTTVSD
;
A
#
# COMPACT_ATOMS: atom_id res chain seq x y z
N MET A 1 25.04 2.81 -36.96
CA MET A 1 23.71 3.38 -37.27
C MET A 1 22.65 2.40 -36.80
N THR A 2 21.47 2.90 -36.41
CA THR A 2 20.38 2.32 -35.57
C THR A 2 20.59 2.58 -34.06
N THR A 3 20.09 3.65 -33.43
CA THR A 3 18.70 4.02 -33.00
C THR A 3 18.05 2.93 -32.13
N SER A 4 17.33 3.14 -31.04
CA SER A 4 16.86 4.29 -30.25
C SER A 4 15.91 3.66 -29.23
N VAL A 5 16.08 3.82 -27.91
CA VAL A 5 14.97 3.72 -26.95
C VAL A 5 15.30 4.54 -25.69
N ASP A 6 15.15 5.85 -25.75
CA ASP A 6 14.92 6.64 -24.54
C ASP A 6 13.41 6.63 -24.27
N SER A 7 12.99 5.76 -23.35
CA SER A 7 11.63 5.78 -22.83
C SER A 7 11.51 6.85 -21.74
N VAL A 8 11.13 8.05 -22.18
CA VAL A 8 10.71 9.14 -21.29
C VAL A 8 9.47 8.69 -20.52
N HIS A 9 9.65 8.37 -19.24
CA HIS A 9 8.54 8.20 -18.30
C HIS A 9 7.83 9.55 -18.13
N LYS A 10 6.69 9.69 -18.80
CA LYS A 10 5.66 10.67 -18.47
C LYS A 10 5.05 10.28 -17.14
N SER A 11 5.61 10.78 -16.05
CA SER A 11 4.92 10.85 -14.77
C SER A 11 4.85 12.30 -14.35
N SER A 12 3.63 12.74 -14.04
CA SER A 12 3.32 13.95 -13.29
C SER A 12 2.89 15.18 -14.09
N ASP A 13 1.70 15.10 -14.70
CA ASP A 13 0.84 16.28 -14.88
C ASP A 13 0.13 16.68 -13.55
N TYR A 14 0.35 15.94 -12.46
CA TYR A 14 -0.30 16.16 -11.15
C TYR A 14 0.50 17.02 -10.16
N HIS A 15 1.84 17.06 -10.25
CA HIS A 15 2.66 17.90 -9.36
C HIS A 15 2.61 19.39 -9.74
N ASP A 16 2.32 19.72 -11.00
CA ASP A 16 2.39 21.11 -11.47
C ASP A 16 1.27 22.00 -10.91
N GLN A 17 0.15 21.43 -10.46
CA GLN A 17 -0.93 22.19 -9.84
C GLN A 17 -0.68 22.55 -8.37
N VAL A 18 0.20 21.82 -7.68
CA VAL A 18 0.45 22.02 -6.24
C VAL A 18 1.39 23.21 -6.00
N PHE A 19 2.17 23.62 -7.02
CA PHE A 19 3.20 24.66 -6.88
C PHE A 19 2.94 25.93 -7.68
N ILE A 20 1.74 26.09 -8.27
CA ILE A 20 1.36 27.35 -8.92
C ILE A 20 1.33 28.42 -7.82
N ASN A 21 2.33 29.31 -7.82
CA ASN A 21 2.63 30.35 -6.83
C ASN A 21 3.51 29.95 -5.63
N HIS A 22 4.15 28.78 -5.63
CA HIS A 22 5.15 28.41 -4.62
C HIS A 22 6.58 28.62 -5.13
N LEU A 23 7.40 29.34 -4.36
CA LEU A 23 8.85 29.37 -4.61
C LEU A 23 9.49 28.09 -4.06
N ILE A 24 10.03 27.28 -4.97
CA ILE A 24 10.76 26.05 -4.66
C ILE A 24 12.25 26.40 -4.55
N TYR A 25 12.84 26.16 -3.38
CA TYR A 25 14.27 26.37 -3.15
C TYR A 25 15.01 25.05 -2.92
N ARG A 26 16.28 24.98 -3.33
CA ARG A 26 17.14 23.86 -2.93
C ARG A 26 17.55 24.02 -1.47
N ARG A 27 17.70 22.89 -0.77
CA ARG A 27 18.05 22.84 0.67
C ARG A 27 19.30 23.67 1.05
N GLY A 28 20.25 23.87 0.14
CA GLY A 28 21.44 24.70 0.36
C GLY A 28 21.25 26.22 0.16
N GLU A 29 20.13 26.63 -0.42
CA GLU A 29 19.79 28.04 -0.71
C GLU A 29 18.90 28.65 0.38
N ALA A 30 18.11 27.83 1.06
CA ALA A 30 17.21 28.25 2.14
C ALA A 30 17.92 28.95 3.30
N ASN A 31 19.19 28.63 3.57
CA ASN A 31 19.95 29.20 4.69
C ASN A 31 20.67 30.52 4.34
N LYS A 32 20.64 30.97 3.08
CA LYS A 32 21.36 32.18 2.62
C LYS A 32 20.46 33.41 2.48
N TRP A 33 19.15 33.23 2.55
CA TRP A 33 18.19 34.31 2.35
C TRP A 33 17.66 34.80 3.71
N PRO A 34 17.83 36.08 4.08
CA PRO A 34 17.20 36.63 5.28
C PRO A 34 15.68 36.56 5.09
N LEU A 35 14.97 35.86 5.97
CA LEU A 35 13.51 35.74 5.94
C LEU A 35 12.82 37.10 5.73
N GLU A 36 13.39 38.19 6.26
CA GLU A 36 12.86 39.54 6.03
C GLU A 36 12.89 39.98 4.56
N LYS A 37 13.97 39.70 3.82
CA LYS A 37 14.07 40.02 2.37
C LYS A 37 13.16 39.14 1.53
N ALA A 38 13.01 37.86 1.88
CA ALA A 38 12.10 36.96 1.18
C ALA A 38 10.67 37.45 1.34
N ILE A 39 10.26 37.83 2.54
CA ILE A 39 8.93 38.38 2.82
C ILE A 39 8.69 39.69 2.08
N GLU A 40 9.70 40.57 1.92
CA GLU A 40 9.58 41.82 1.16
C GLU A 40 9.47 41.64 -0.36
N GLU A 41 10.16 40.66 -0.95
CA GLU A 41 10.00 40.32 -2.39
C GLU A 41 8.75 39.45 -2.66
N LEU A 42 8.34 38.62 -1.69
CA LEU A 42 7.15 37.77 -1.72
C LEU A 42 5.87 38.48 -1.29
N LEU A 43 5.84 39.82 -1.28
CA LEU A 43 4.62 40.56 -1.00
C LEU A 43 3.61 40.31 -2.11
N LEU A 44 2.86 39.23 -1.92
CA LEU A 44 1.67 38.86 -2.65
C LEU A 44 0.83 40.14 -2.75
N LYS A 45 0.65 40.59 -3.98
CA LYS A 45 -0.27 41.66 -4.33
C LYS A 45 -1.66 41.04 -4.25
N GLY A 46 -2.58 41.67 -3.53
CA GLY A 46 -3.93 41.13 -3.42
C GLY A 46 -4.64 41.21 -4.78
N ASP A 47 -5.40 40.19 -5.14
CA ASP A 47 -6.16 40.16 -6.42
C ASP A 47 -7.11 41.35 -6.57
N VAL A 48 -7.64 41.84 -5.45
CA VAL A 48 -8.57 43.00 -5.39
C VAL A 48 -7.82 44.34 -5.32
N HIS A 49 -6.64 44.36 -4.70
CA HIS A 49 -5.86 45.57 -4.47
C HIS A 49 -4.38 45.31 -4.84
N PRO A 50 -4.06 45.29 -6.15
CA PRO A 50 -2.75 44.85 -6.63
C PRO A 50 -1.60 45.78 -6.23
N ASP A 51 -1.89 47.03 -5.88
CA ASP A 51 -0.87 47.99 -5.42
C ASP A 51 -0.63 47.92 -3.90
N LYS A 52 -1.38 47.07 -3.19
CA LYS A 52 -1.33 46.96 -1.74
C LYS A 52 -0.72 45.62 -1.32
N LYS A 53 0.18 45.72 -0.35
CA LYS A 53 0.88 44.59 0.27
C LYS A 53 -0.08 43.82 1.19
N LEU A 54 -0.20 42.50 1.03
CA LEU A 54 -0.90 41.65 2.00
C LEU A 54 -0.10 41.61 3.31
N LYS A 55 -0.74 41.97 4.43
CA LYS A 55 -0.09 42.06 5.75
C LYS A 55 -0.86 41.33 6.84
N MET A 56 -2.13 41.01 6.59
CA MET A 56 -3.04 40.41 7.55
C MET A 56 -3.56 39.08 7.04
N PHE A 57 -3.95 38.22 7.97
CA PHE A 57 -4.65 36.97 7.71
C PHE A 57 -5.99 37.02 8.45
N CYS A 58 -7.08 36.89 7.69
CA CYS A 58 -8.43 36.74 8.25
C CYS A 58 -8.68 35.26 8.49
N GLN A 59 -8.81 34.87 9.75
CA GLN A 59 -9.05 33.47 10.14
C GLN A 59 -10.51 33.07 9.89
N ASP A 60 -11.44 34.02 9.98
CA ASP A 60 -12.87 33.77 9.70
C ASP A 60 -13.11 33.33 8.26
N HIS A 61 -12.27 33.80 7.33
CA HIS A 61 -12.34 33.49 5.90
C HIS A 61 -11.16 32.64 5.40
N SER A 62 -10.19 32.33 6.27
CA SER A 62 -8.93 31.66 5.92
C SER A 62 -8.19 32.28 4.73
N GLN A 63 -8.10 33.61 4.69
CA GLN A 63 -7.56 34.38 3.55
C GLN A 63 -6.55 35.45 3.96
N LEU A 64 -5.60 35.75 3.07
CA LEU A 64 -4.67 36.86 3.21
C LEU A 64 -5.31 38.17 2.75
N CYS A 65 -5.13 39.24 3.54
CA CYS A 65 -5.78 40.53 3.33
C CYS A 65 -4.77 41.69 3.39
N CYS A 66 -5.00 42.73 2.58
CA CYS A 66 -4.38 44.04 2.75
C CYS A 66 -5.26 44.92 3.66
N SER A 67 -4.74 46.09 4.05
CA SER A 67 -5.47 47.08 4.87
C SER A 67 -6.83 47.44 4.29
N ASP A 68 -6.91 47.54 2.97
CA ASP A 68 -8.10 48.04 2.28
C ASP A 68 -9.17 46.93 2.21
N CYS A 69 -8.77 45.67 2.02
CA CYS A 69 -9.67 44.51 2.18
C CYS A 69 -10.25 44.45 3.60
N VAL A 70 -9.44 44.77 4.61
CA VAL A 70 -9.91 44.76 6.00
C VAL A 70 -10.98 45.81 6.24
N LEU A 71 -10.81 47.02 5.71
CA LEU A 71 -11.78 48.10 5.88
C LEU A 71 -13.06 47.89 5.09
N LEU A 72 -12.97 47.31 3.89
CA LEU A 72 -14.09 47.16 2.97
C LEU A 72 -14.89 45.87 3.19
N ASN A 73 -14.21 44.75 3.38
CA ASN A 73 -14.83 43.42 3.32
C ASN A 73 -14.71 42.63 4.63
N HIS A 74 -13.69 42.89 5.44
CA HIS A 74 -13.48 42.17 6.70
C HIS A 74 -13.71 43.03 7.95
N ARG A 75 -14.43 44.15 7.83
CA ARG A 75 -14.67 45.08 8.95
C ARG A 75 -15.42 44.45 10.11
N GLN A 76 -16.26 43.45 9.82
CA GLN A 76 -17.05 42.71 10.80
C GLN A 76 -16.36 41.42 11.26
N CYS A 77 -15.20 41.08 10.69
CA CYS A 77 -14.43 39.92 11.11
C CYS A 77 -13.77 40.17 12.46
N THR A 78 -13.93 39.21 13.38
CA THR A 78 -13.35 39.28 14.72
C THR A 78 -11.94 38.69 14.76
N ASN A 79 -11.62 37.78 13.86
CA ASN A 79 -10.36 37.03 13.91
C ASN A 79 -9.40 37.47 12.78
N LEU A 80 -8.99 38.73 12.85
CA LEU A 80 -7.95 39.32 11.99
C LEU A 80 -6.62 39.38 12.74
N ALA A 81 -5.59 38.76 12.19
CA ALA A 81 -4.26 38.74 12.78
C ALA A 81 -3.20 39.19 11.76
N LEU A 82 -2.06 39.67 12.24
CA LEU A 82 -0.91 39.89 11.36
C LEU A 82 -0.40 38.53 10.85
N ILE A 83 0.09 38.51 9.61
CA ILE A 83 0.67 37.29 9.02
C ILE A 83 1.82 36.79 9.90
N SER A 84 2.69 37.68 10.35
CA SER A 84 3.83 37.35 11.22
C SER A 84 3.42 36.69 12.54
N GLU A 85 2.28 37.08 13.12
CA GLU A 85 1.73 36.48 14.34
C GLU A 85 1.06 35.13 14.04
N SER A 86 0.35 35.04 12.92
CA SER A 86 -0.31 33.80 12.48
C SER A 86 0.70 32.71 12.14
N VAL A 87 1.81 33.07 11.48
CA VAL A 87 2.91 32.16 11.16
C VAL A 87 3.60 31.65 12.42
N LYS A 88 3.79 32.50 13.45
CA LYS A 88 4.32 32.05 14.75
C LYS A 88 3.39 31.08 15.47
N LYS A 89 2.08 31.20 15.30
CA LYS A 89 1.11 30.23 15.84
C LYS A 89 1.06 28.94 15.03
N LEU A 90 1.31 29.04 13.72
CA LEU A 90 1.35 27.91 12.77
C LEU A 90 2.74 27.30 12.62
N SER A 91 3.74 27.74 13.38
CA SER A 91 5.05 27.10 13.41
C SER A 91 4.92 25.76 14.13
N VAL A 92 4.29 24.82 13.45
CA VAL A 92 4.35 23.41 13.78
C VAL A 92 5.81 23.02 13.70
N ASP A 93 6.28 22.26 14.68
CA ASP A 93 7.59 21.63 14.62
C ASP A 93 7.57 20.61 13.47
N MET A 94 7.85 21.11 12.27
CA MET A 94 7.87 20.33 11.03
C MET A 94 8.83 19.13 11.14
N PRO A 95 10.03 19.26 11.76
CA PRO A 95 10.84 18.09 12.12
C PRO A 95 10.10 17.05 12.96
N GLN A 96 9.41 17.46 14.03
CA GLN A 96 8.65 16.53 14.86
C GLN A 96 7.50 15.86 14.09
N LEU A 97 6.74 16.62 13.30
CA LEU A 97 5.67 16.06 12.47
C LEU A 97 6.22 15.07 11.43
N SER A 98 7.33 15.42 10.78
CA SER A 98 8.01 14.53 9.83
C SER A 98 8.49 13.25 10.50
N ASN A 99 9.04 13.33 11.72
CA ASN A 99 9.46 12.16 12.48
C ASN A 99 8.28 11.26 12.84
N ASN A 100 7.16 11.84 13.31
CA ASN A 100 5.95 11.08 13.63
C ASN A 100 5.40 10.35 12.41
N ILE A 101 5.36 11.03 11.26
CA ILE A 101 4.94 10.42 9.99
C ILE A 101 5.87 9.25 9.63
N GLN A 102 7.19 9.43 9.77
CA GLN A 102 8.16 8.38 9.48
C GLN A 102 8.01 7.18 10.42
N THR A 103 7.83 7.41 11.72
CA THR A 103 7.59 6.34 12.70
C THR A 103 6.33 5.56 12.37
N ASN A 104 5.23 6.24 12.05
CA ASN A 104 3.99 5.58 11.66
C ASN A 104 4.16 4.76 10.37
N LEU A 105 4.91 5.26 9.39
CA LEU A 105 5.22 4.52 8.16
C LEU A 105 6.03 3.25 8.47
N ASP A 106 7.01 3.34 9.37
CA ASP A 106 7.83 2.19 9.75
C ASP A 106 7.01 1.12 10.49
N GLU A 107 6.08 1.53 11.35
CA GLU A 107 5.14 0.65 12.05
C GLU A 107 4.19 -0.05 11.08
N LEU A 108 3.62 0.69 10.12
CA LEU A 108 2.76 0.12 9.08
C LEU A 108 3.52 -0.90 8.22
N ASN A 109 4.75 -0.59 7.82
CA ASN A 109 5.60 -1.52 7.07
C ASN A 109 5.95 -2.77 7.88
N LYS A 110 6.16 -2.63 9.19
CA LYS A 110 6.35 -3.78 10.08
C LYS A 110 5.09 -4.65 10.16
N PHE A 111 3.92 -4.03 10.28
CA PHE A 111 2.64 -4.74 10.30
C PHE A 111 2.40 -5.53 9.02
N ILE A 112 2.66 -4.93 7.85
CA ILE A 112 2.55 -5.60 6.54
C ILE A 112 3.42 -6.86 6.52
N ARG A 113 4.70 -6.77 6.90
CA ARG A 113 5.62 -7.92 6.93
C ARG A 113 5.14 -9.05 7.84
N VAL A 114 4.58 -8.71 9.01
CA VAL A 114 4.02 -9.71 9.94
C VAL A 114 2.81 -10.41 9.32
N GLN A 115 1.94 -9.68 8.64
CA GLN A 115 0.78 -10.25 7.95
C GLN A 115 1.20 -11.16 6.80
N GLU A 116 2.16 -10.74 5.96
CA GLU A 116 2.69 -11.56 4.87
C GLU A 116 3.26 -12.89 5.37
N ALA A 117 4.08 -12.85 6.43
CA ALA A 117 4.63 -14.06 7.03
C ALA A 117 3.54 -14.97 7.62
N SER A 118 2.50 -14.37 8.22
CA SER A 118 1.36 -15.12 8.77
C SER A 118 0.57 -15.82 7.66
N ILE A 119 0.30 -15.13 6.55
CA ILE A 119 -0.37 -15.70 5.38
C ILE A 119 0.43 -16.87 4.82
N GLN A 120 1.73 -16.70 4.59
CA GLN A 120 2.60 -17.77 4.09
C GLN A 120 2.61 -18.99 5.03
N SER A 121 2.62 -18.77 6.34
CA SER A 121 2.54 -19.86 7.32
C SER A 121 1.21 -20.63 7.24
N ILE A 122 0.09 -19.91 7.10
CA ILE A 122 -1.24 -20.52 6.95
C ILE A 122 -1.31 -21.33 5.65
N GLU A 123 -0.85 -20.78 4.54
CA GLU A 123 -0.82 -21.45 3.24
C GLU A 123 0.03 -22.72 3.29
N GLY A 124 1.21 -22.66 3.92
CA GLY A 124 2.07 -23.82 4.14
C GLY A 124 1.36 -24.91 4.94
N SER A 125 0.76 -24.55 6.08
CA SER A 125 0.04 -25.51 6.93
C SER A 125 -1.16 -26.13 6.22
N TYR A 126 -1.89 -25.35 5.42
CA TYR A 126 -3.01 -25.85 4.63
C TYR A 126 -2.55 -26.86 3.57
N CYS A 127 -1.47 -26.55 2.85
CA CYS A 127 -0.86 -27.46 1.87
C CYS A 127 -0.43 -28.79 2.52
N GLU A 128 0.25 -28.74 3.66
CA GLU A 128 0.67 -29.95 4.39
C GLU A 128 -0.52 -30.82 4.80
N LYS A 129 -1.57 -30.22 5.37
CA LYS A 129 -2.79 -30.94 5.74
C LYS A 129 -3.50 -31.54 4.53
N LEU A 130 -3.58 -30.81 3.43
CA LEU A 130 -4.18 -31.30 2.19
C LEU A 130 -3.41 -32.51 1.64
N GLN A 131 -2.07 -32.43 1.62
CA GLN A 131 -1.21 -33.54 1.21
C GLN A 131 -1.40 -34.76 2.09
N GLU A 132 -1.50 -34.59 3.41
CA GLU A 132 -1.76 -35.70 4.34
C GLU A 132 -3.10 -36.38 4.05
N ILE A 133 -4.16 -35.60 3.86
CA ILE A 133 -5.50 -36.14 3.54
C ILE A 133 -5.48 -36.90 2.21
N LEU A 134 -4.85 -36.33 1.18
CA LEU A 134 -4.76 -36.96 -0.14
C LEU A 134 -3.96 -38.26 -0.09
N ARG A 135 -2.84 -38.28 0.65
CA ARG A 135 -2.04 -39.51 0.87
C ARG A 135 -2.87 -40.59 1.54
N LYS A 136 -3.57 -40.27 2.64
CA LYS A 136 -4.44 -41.24 3.34
C LYS A 136 -5.52 -41.81 2.42
N LYS A 137 -6.16 -40.96 1.62
CA LYS A 137 -7.18 -41.41 0.65
C LYS A 137 -6.59 -42.29 -0.46
N LEU A 138 -5.40 -41.94 -0.95
CA LEU A 138 -4.70 -42.73 -1.97
C LEU A 138 -4.37 -44.13 -1.45
N PHE A 139 -3.76 -44.23 -0.26
CA PHE A 139 -3.43 -45.53 0.33
C PHE A 139 -4.68 -46.37 0.58
N ALA A 140 -5.74 -45.80 1.14
CA ALA A 140 -6.99 -46.53 1.34
C ALA A 140 -7.60 -47.04 0.02
N ALA A 141 -7.49 -46.29 -1.08
CA ALA A 141 -7.94 -46.73 -2.39
C ALA A 141 -7.07 -47.86 -2.96
N LEU A 142 -5.74 -47.76 -2.81
CA LEU A 142 -4.79 -48.79 -3.22
C LEU A 142 -5.02 -50.10 -2.45
N ASP A 143 -5.12 -50.03 -1.11
CA ASP A 143 -5.40 -51.20 -0.26
C ASP A 143 -6.72 -51.87 -0.65
N LYS A 144 -7.75 -51.09 -0.95
CA LYS A 144 -9.04 -51.63 -1.39
C LYS A 144 -8.92 -52.34 -2.75
N LEU A 145 -8.17 -51.76 -3.68
CA LEU A 145 -7.93 -52.36 -4.99
C LEU A 145 -7.15 -53.68 -4.86
N GLU A 146 -6.04 -53.67 -4.12
CA GLU A 146 -5.21 -54.85 -3.85
C GLU A 146 -6.03 -55.98 -3.20
N ASN A 147 -6.81 -55.67 -2.17
CA ASN A 147 -7.64 -56.67 -1.52
C ASN A 147 -8.74 -57.22 -2.43
N THR A 148 -9.22 -56.43 -3.39
CA THR A 148 -10.22 -56.89 -4.35
C THR A 148 -9.59 -57.82 -5.37
N THR A 149 -8.43 -57.47 -5.92
CA THR A 149 -7.71 -58.30 -6.88
C THR A 149 -7.23 -59.61 -6.25
N LEU A 150 -6.73 -59.60 -5.01
CA LEU A 150 -6.36 -60.81 -4.28
C LEU A 150 -7.56 -61.75 -4.09
N LYS A 151 -8.74 -61.22 -3.74
CA LYS A 151 -9.97 -62.02 -3.62
C LYS A 151 -10.40 -62.63 -4.95
N GLU A 152 -10.24 -61.91 -6.05
CA GLU A 152 -10.53 -62.44 -7.39
C GLU A 152 -9.56 -63.56 -7.78
N LEU A 153 -8.26 -63.38 -7.54
CA LEU A 153 -7.25 -64.42 -7.75
C LEU A 153 -7.53 -65.68 -6.93
N ASP A 154 -7.91 -65.53 -5.66
CA ASP A 154 -8.28 -66.66 -4.80
C ASP A 154 -9.53 -67.40 -5.31
N ARG A 155 -10.54 -66.67 -5.80
CA ARG A 155 -11.72 -67.26 -6.45
C ARG A 155 -11.36 -68.03 -7.71
N ILE A 156 -10.49 -67.48 -8.56
CA ILE A 156 -10.02 -68.16 -9.78
C ILE A 156 -9.25 -69.43 -9.39
N ARG A 157 -8.29 -69.32 -8.45
CA ARG A 157 -7.49 -70.46 -7.96
C ARG A 157 -8.37 -71.59 -7.43
N THR A 158 -9.33 -71.27 -6.57
CA THR A 158 -10.24 -72.27 -5.97
C THR A 158 -11.13 -72.93 -7.02
N THR A 159 -11.61 -72.16 -8.01
CA THR A 159 -12.38 -72.69 -9.14
C THR A 159 -11.55 -73.66 -9.98
N LEU A 160 -10.32 -73.28 -10.35
CA LEU A 160 -9.40 -74.14 -11.10
C LEU A 160 -9.06 -75.42 -10.35
N GLN A 161 -8.72 -75.33 -9.06
CA GLN A 161 -8.44 -76.50 -8.22
C GLN A 161 -9.62 -77.47 -8.15
N THR A 162 -10.84 -76.93 -8.03
CA THR A 162 -12.06 -77.75 -7.98
C THR A 162 -12.31 -78.45 -9.31
N SER A 163 -12.10 -77.74 -10.44
CA SER A 163 -12.22 -78.33 -11.79
C SER A 163 -11.19 -79.43 -12.04
N LEU A 164 -9.93 -79.20 -11.65
CA LEU A 164 -8.84 -80.18 -11.76
C LEU A 164 -9.15 -81.45 -10.97
N LYS A 165 -9.61 -81.32 -9.71
CA LYS A 165 -10.00 -82.47 -8.89
C LYS A 165 -11.10 -83.30 -9.54
N LYS A 166 -12.13 -82.64 -10.10
CA LYS A 166 -13.23 -83.32 -10.81
C LYS A 166 -12.73 -84.09 -12.03
N MET A 167 -11.84 -83.49 -12.83
CA MET A 167 -11.26 -84.17 -14.00
C MET A 167 -10.41 -85.38 -13.61
N LEU A 168 -9.64 -85.27 -12.52
CA LEU A 168 -8.80 -86.38 -12.04
C LEU A 168 -9.66 -87.57 -11.58
N THR A 169 -10.75 -87.31 -10.86
CA THR A 169 -11.66 -88.38 -10.42
C THR A 169 -12.38 -89.07 -11.59
N THR A 170 -12.73 -88.34 -12.65
CA THR A 170 -13.40 -88.93 -13.83
C THR A 170 -12.49 -89.75 -14.75
N VAL A 171 -11.16 -89.64 -14.60
CA VAL A 171 -10.17 -90.38 -15.40
C VAL A 171 -9.67 -91.63 -14.66
N SER A 172 -9.90 -91.73 -13.34
CA SER A 172 -9.52 -92.88 -12.52
C SER A 172 -10.62 -93.93 -12.34
N ASP A 173 -11.84 -93.66 -12.80
CA ASP A 173 -12.96 -94.62 -12.93
C ASP A 173 -13.03 -95.18 -14.37
#